data_AF-A0A924SPH1-F1
#
_entry.id   AF-A0A924SPH1-F1
#
_cell.length_a   1.000
_cell.length_b   1.000
_cell.length_c   1.000
_cell.angle_alpha   90.00
_cell.angle_beta   90.00
_cell.angle_gamma   90.00
#
_symmetry.space_group_name_H-M   'P 1'
#
loop_
_entity.id
_entity.type
_entity.pdbx_description
1 polymer ?
#
loop_
_entity_poly.entity_id
_entity_poly.type
_entity_poly.pdbx_seq_one_letter_code
_entity_poly.pdbx_strand_id
1 'polypeptide(L)'
;MLADTLYSWRKALDGDRDPEDEFPLRSELFSAAQMAAHGKYLASRHVLSKRGGPDKLLARLTENATVISETCAELTAAIKAGRQITPASEWLLDNFYLIEEQIRTARRHLPKDYSKELPRLSNDDAVGTPRVYQLALEIISHGDGRVDPESLSRFVDAYQDNATLKLGELWAIPIMLRIALIENLRRVAARVYDNRSQRDRANIWADQMVETAEKNPSDLILLVADMARSGQPMNSGFVAEIARRLQGQTPSLTLALQWVTTRLADVGLTIEQQIQAEIGQQAADQVSISNSIGSLRFLGSMDWQEFVETMSAVEQTLRQDPSGTYGQMDFATRDNYRHVIEKLAKQCEFTELQVAEHALALALENRDLA
;
A
#
# COMPACT_ATOMS: atom_id res chain seq x y z
N MET A 1 7.23 -0.67 -30.94
CA MET A 1 8.41 -0.89 -30.08
C MET A 1 8.13 -0.68 -28.59
N LEU A 2 7.90 0.53 -28.05
CA LEU A 2 7.59 0.70 -26.60
C LEU A 2 6.18 0.20 -26.19
N ALA A 3 5.18 0.33 -27.07
CA ALA A 3 3.84 -0.24 -26.86
C ALA A 3 3.83 -1.79 -26.92
N ASP A 4 4.75 -2.39 -27.67
CA ASP A 4 4.92 -3.85 -27.73
C ASP A 4 5.59 -4.38 -26.46
N THR A 5 6.53 -3.61 -25.87
CA THR A 5 7.11 -3.95 -24.58
C THR A 5 6.06 -3.91 -23.47
N LEU A 6 5.14 -2.93 -23.48
CA LEU A 6 4.05 -2.80 -22.50
C LEU A 6 2.94 -3.84 -22.67
N TYR A 7 2.59 -4.21 -23.91
CA TYR A 7 1.68 -5.33 -24.18
C TYR A 7 2.32 -6.68 -23.78
N SER A 8 3.63 -6.84 -23.98
CA SER A 8 4.39 -7.98 -23.46
C SER A 8 4.50 -7.96 -21.93
N TRP A 9 4.49 -6.78 -21.31
CA TRP A 9 4.51 -6.57 -19.86
C TRP A 9 3.18 -6.99 -19.22
N ARG A 10 2.06 -6.55 -19.80
CA ARG A 10 0.71 -6.98 -19.40
C ARG A 10 0.54 -8.50 -19.54
N LYS A 11 1.02 -9.10 -20.63
CA LYS A 11 0.98 -10.56 -20.83
C LYS A 11 1.94 -11.34 -19.92
N ALA A 12 3.05 -10.74 -19.51
CA ALA A 12 3.99 -11.31 -18.54
C ALA A 12 3.49 -11.18 -17.08
N LEU A 13 2.63 -10.19 -16.80
CA LEU A 13 1.97 -9.98 -15.51
C LEU A 13 0.66 -10.77 -15.36
N ASP A 14 -0.15 -10.83 -16.42
CA ASP A 14 -1.42 -11.58 -16.50
C ASP A 14 -1.20 -13.11 -16.38
N GLY A 15 0.05 -13.57 -16.43
CA GLY A 15 0.39 -15.00 -16.41
C GLY A 15 0.34 -15.67 -15.04
N ASP A 16 0.38 -14.92 -13.93
CA ASP A 16 0.43 -15.53 -12.58
C ASP A 16 0.12 -14.56 -11.40
N ARG A 17 -0.48 -13.38 -11.64
CA ARG A 17 -0.85 -12.44 -10.55
C ARG A 17 -2.34 -12.49 -10.24
N ASP A 18 -2.65 -12.58 -8.95
CA ASP A 18 -4.00 -12.49 -8.44
C ASP A 18 -4.60 -11.11 -8.81
N PRO A 19 -5.79 -11.00 -9.42
CA PRO A 19 -6.45 -9.72 -9.68
C PRO A 19 -6.56 -8.82 -8.44
N GLU A 20 -6.60 -9.40 -7.23
CA GLU A 20 -6.59 -8.66 -5.97
C GLU A 20 -5.27 -7.89 -5.72
N ASP A 21 -4.17 -8.30 -6.36
CA ASP A 21 -2.87 -7.61 -6.27
C ASP A 21 -2.82 -6.27 -7.01
N GLU A 22 -3.85 -5.94 -7.79
CA GLU A 22 -3.91 -4.71 -8.59
C GLU A 22 -4.72 -3.59 -7.93
N PHE A 23 -5.59 -3.92 -6.97
CA PHE A 23 -6.41 -2.93 -6.26
C PHE A 23 -5.62 -2.21 -5.16
N PRO A 24 -5.72 -0.87 -5.01
CA PRO A 24 -5.21 -0.15 -3.85
C PRO A 24 -5.62 -0.81 -2.54
N LEU A 25 -4.74 -0.72 -1.54
CA LEU A 25 -5.01 -1.24 -0.20
C LEU A 25 -6.08 -0.37 0.45
N ARG A 26 -7.34 -0.72 0.20
CA ARG A 26 -8.53 0.01 0.65
C ARG A 26 -9.58 -0.98 1.11
N SER A 27 -9.83 -0.93 2.41
CA SER A 27 -10.89 -1.66 3.08
C SER A 27 -11.84 -0.66 3.76
N GLU A 28 -12.84 -1.16 4.49
CA GLU A 28 -13.68 -0.32 5.34
C GLU A 28 -12.80 0.51 6.30
N LEU A 29 -13.01 1.83 6.34
CA LEU A 29 -12.22 2.72 7.18
C LEU A 29 -12.54 2.51 8.65
N PHE A 30 -11.51 2.29 9.45
CA PHE A 30 -11.65 2.05 10.89
C PHE A 30 -11.25 3.28 11.70
N SER A 31 -12.08 3.60 12.70
CA SER A 31 -11.68 4.46 13.83
C SER A 31 -10.59 3.78 14.67
N ALA A 32 -9.90 4.52 15.54
CA ALA A 32 -8.89 3.95 16.43
C ALA A 32 -9.44 2.81 17.33
N ALA A 33 -10.72 2.87 17.72
CA ALA A 33 -11.37 1.81 18.48
C ALA A 33 -11.65 0.56 17.63
N GLN A 34 -12.11 0.73 16.39
CA GLN A 34 -12.29 -0.38 15.45
C GLN A 34 -10.95 -1.01 15.05
N MET A 35 -9.92 -0.19 14.89
CA MET A 35 -8.56 -0.64 14.61
C MET A 35 -8.03 -1.51 15.77
N ALA A 36 -8.21 -1.09 17.02
CA ALA A 36 -7.87 -1.92 18.18
C ALA A 36 -8.64 -3.26 18.22
N ALA A 37 -9.95 -3.23 17.92
CA ALA A 37 -10.76 -4.45 17.83
C ALA A 37 -10.27 -5.38 16.71
N HIS A 38 -9.86 -4.81 15.58
CA HIS A 38 -9.26 -5.55 14.46
C HIS A 38 -7.93 -6.19 14.85
N GLY A 39 -7.08 -5.48 15.59
CA GLY A 39 -5.84 -6.03 16.17
C GLY A 39 -6.09 -7.29 16.99
N LYS A 40 -7.09 -7.27 17.90
CA LYS A 40 -7.51 -8.45 18.68
C LYS A 40 -7.99 -9.59 17.80
N TYR A 41 -8.81 -9.27 16.80
CA TYR A 41 -9.31 -10.24 15.84
C TYR A 41 -8.16 -10.95 15.10
N LEU A 42 -7.19 -10.19 14.57
CA LEU A 42 -6.02 -10.75 13.89
C LEU A 42 -5.16 -11.60 14.83
N ALA A 43 -4.94 -11.14 16.06
CA ALA A 43 -4.16 -11.88 17.06
C ALA A 43 -4.76 -13.25 17.36
N SER A 44 -6.08 -13.37 17.40
CA SER A 44 -6.77 -14.65 17.59
C SER A 44 -6.63 -15.63 16.41
N ARG A 45 -6.33 -15.13 15.22
CA ARG A 45 -6.25 -15.93 13.98
C ARG A 45 -4.82 -16.25 13.57
N HIS A 46 -3.87 -15.38 13.86
CA HIS A 46 -2.49 -15.54 13.40
C HIS A 46 -1.83 -16.77 14.04
N VAL A 47 -1.48 -17.75 13.20
CA VAL A 47 -0.73 -18.93 13.59
C VAL A 47 0.69 -18.82 13.03
N LEU A 48 1.68 -18.83 13.91
CA LEU A 48 3.08 -18.71 13.52
C LEU A 48 3.63 -20.03 12.95
N SER A 49 4.32 -19.93 11.82
CA SER A 49 5.13 -21.00 11.26
C SER A 49 6.31 -21.33 12.17
N LYS A 50 6.56 -22.63 12.36
CA LYS A 50 7.76 -23.14 13.05
C LYS A 50 9.04 -22.99 12.23
N ARG A 51 8.93 -22.67 10.94
CA ARG A 51 10.06 -22.51 10.02
C ARG A 51 10.16 -21.06 9.57
N GLY A 52 11.40 -20.57 9.46
CA GLY A 52 11.70 -19.35 8.72
C GLY A 52 11.35 -19.51 7.23
N GLY A 53 11.42 -18.41 6.49
CA GLY A 53 11.11 -18.37 5.07
C GLY A 53 12.05 -17.46 4.29
N PRO A 54 12.08 -17.58 2.96
CA PRO A 54 12.86 -16.67 2.13
C PRO A 54 12.37 -15.23 2.27
N ASP A 55 13.29 -14.28 2.17
CA ASP A 55 12.95 -12.86 2.11
C ASP A 55 12.40 -12.50 0.72
N LYS A 56 11.09 -12.28 0.65
CA LYS A 56 10.39 -11.82 -0.56
C LYS A 56 10.19 -10.29 -0.58
N LEU A 57 10.40 -9.61 0.55
CA LEU A 57 10.04 -8.20 0.70
C LEU A 57 10.96 -7.28 -0.11
N LEU A 58 12.26 -7.57 -0.16
CA LEU A 58 13.20 -6.79 -0.97
C LEU A 58 12.95 -6.95 -2.48
N ALA A 59 12.59 -8.17 -2.92
CA ALA A 59 12.20 -8.42 -4.31
C ALA A 59 10.93 -7.63 -4.64
N ARG A 60 9.90 -7.74 -3.79
CA ARG A 60 8.64 -6.99 -3.96
C ARG A 60 8.85 -5.48 -3.93
N LEU A 61 9.67 -4.96 -3.02
CA LEU A 61 10.04 -3.54 -2.98
C LEU A 61 10.72 -3.09 -4.28
N THR A 62 11.50 -3.96 -4.91
CA THR A 62 12.15 -3.66 -6.20
C THR A 62 11.13 -3.60 -7.32
N GLU A 63 10.21 -4.56 -7.41
CA GLU A 63 9.09 -4.52 -8.34
C GLU A 63 8.23 -3.26 -8.14
N ASN A 64 7.94 -2.91 -6.88
CA ASN A 64 7.15 -1.74 -6.54
C ASN A 64 7.82 -0.45 -7.04
N ALA A 65 9.13 -0.33 -6.80
CA ALA A 65 9.92 0.80 -7.24
C ALA A 65 9.92 0.94 -8.78
N THR A 66 10.03 -0.17 -9.51
CA THR A 66 10.00 -0.17 -10.98
C THR A 66 8.68 0.38 -11.51
N VAL A 67 7.54 -0.14 -11.05
CA VAL A 67 6.22 0.31 -11.50
C VAL A 67 6.02 1.81 -11.24
N ILE A 68 6.35 2.28 -10.02
CA ILE A 68 6.19 3.70 -9.68
C ILE A 68 7.07 4.57 -10.59
N SER A 69 8.33 4.17 -10.80
CA SER A 69 9.26 4.92 -11.65
C SER A 69 8.82 4.98 -13.10
N GLU A 70 8.30 3.88 -13.65
CA GLU A 70 7.81 3.80 -15.03
C GLU A 70 6.55 4.67 -15.22
N THR A 71 5.59 4.57 -14.30
CA THR A 71 4.40 5.45 -14.31
C THR A 71 4.81 6.92 -14.28
N CYS A 72 5.72 7.32 -13.39
CA CYS A 72 6.18 8.71 -13.31
C CYS A 72 6.91 9.17 -14.58
N ALA A 73 7.71 8.29 -15.21
CA ALA A 73 8.37 8.61 -16.48
C ALA A 73 7.35 8.87 -17.60
N GLU A 74 6.29 8.08 -17.68
CA GLU A 74 5.22 8.27 -18.66
C GLU A 74 4.36 9.50 -18.39
N LEU A 75 4.03 9.79 -17.13
CA LEU A 75 3.37 11.03 -16.70
C LEU A 75 4.19 12.25 -17.11
N THR A 76 5.50 12.21 -16.89
CA THR A 76 6.42 13.28 -17.32
C THR A 76 6.43 13.44 -18.85
N ALA A 77 6.40 12.35 -19.60
CA ALA A 77 6.34 12.39 -21.06
C ALA A 77 5.02 12.99 -21.60
N ALA A 78 3.88 12.75 -20.94
CA ALA A 78 2.60 13.40 -21.29
C ALA A 78 2.67 14.92 -21.15
N ILE A 79 3.17 15.40 -20.01
CA ILE A 79 3.27 16.84 -19.74
C ILE A 79 4.14 17.49 -20.83
N LYS A 80 5.28 16.88 -21.17
CA LYS A 80 6.16 17.37 -22.24
C LYS A 80 5.48 17.40 -23.61
N ALA A 81 4.55 16.48 -23.86
CA ALA A 81 3.74 16.44 -25.08
C ALA A 81 2.51 17.38 -25.03
N GLY A 82 2.36 18.20 -23.99
CA GLY A 82 1.25 19.14 -23.82
C GLY A 82 -0.08 18.48 -23.46
N ARG A 83 -0.08 17.23 -23.00
CA ARG A 83 -1.30 16.53 -22.57
C ARG A 83 -1.69 16.92 -21.15
N GLN A 84 -2.99 17.04 -20.91
CA GLN A 84 -3.52 17.21 -19.56
C GLN A 84 -3.37 15.91 -18.76
N ILE A 85 -3.01 16.05 -17.49
CA ILE A 85 -2.92 14.95 -16.54
C ILE A 85 -3.95 15.16 -15.42
N THR A 86 -4.27 14.08 -14.70
CA THR A 86 -5.26 14.13 -13.61
C THR A 86 -4.63 14.70 -12.32
N PRO A 87 -5.43 15.26 -11.40
CA PRO A 87 -4.92 15.70 -10.10
C PRO A 87 -4.16 14.61 -9.32
N ALA A 88 -4.61 13.35 -9.39
CA ALA A 88 -3.91 12.22 -8.80
C ALA A 88 -2.54 11.95 -9.47
N SER A 89 -2.45 12.15 -10.79
CA SER A 89 -1.18 12.04 -11.54
C SER A 89 -0.20 13.14 -11.16
N GLU A 90 -0.69 14.39 -11.04
CA GLU A 90 0.11 15.54 -10.59
C GLU A 90 0.66 15.29 -9.19
N TRP A 91 -0.20 14.87 -8.27
CA TRP A 91 0.20 14.61 -6.89
C TRP A 91 1.25 13.50 -6.77
N LEU A 92 1.14 12.44 -7.57
CA LEU A 92 2.14 11.37 -7.62
C LEU A 92 3.50 11.89 -8.12
N LEU A 93 3.51 12.71 -9.18
CA LEU A 93 4.72 13.30 -9.74
C LEU A 93 5.38 14.28 -8.78
N ASP A 94 4.60 15.18 -8.19
CA ASP A 94 5.09 16.21 -7.27
C ASP A 94 5.79 15.59 -6.06
N ASN A 95 5.36 14.40 -5.64
CA ASN A 95 5.92 13.69 -4.49
C ASN A 95 6.88 12.55 -4.87
N PHE A 96 7.20 12.36 -6.16
CA PHE A 96 8.00 11.22 -6.61
C PHE A 96 9.40 11.18 -5.95
N TYR A 97 10.04 12.35 -5.75
CA TYR A 97 11.34 12.44 -5.09
C TYR A 97 11.32 11.88 -3.65
N LEU A 98 10.23 12.14 -2.91
CA LEU A 98 10.04 11.64 -1.55
C LEU A 98 9.88 10.12 -1.59
N ILE A 99 9.08 9.61 -2.53
CA ILE A 99 8.87 8.17 -2.68
C ILE A 99 10.21 7.46 -2.98
N GLU A 100 11.03 8.01 -3.88
CA GLU A 100 12.37 7.49 -4.17
C GLU A 100 13.26 7.45 -2.92
N GLU A 101 13.24 8.52 -2.12
CA GLU A 101 13.98 8.57 -0.87
C GLU A 101 13.52 7.48 0.10
N GLN A 102 12.21 7.29 0.25
CA GLN A 102 11.66 6.25 1.13
C GLN A 102 11.99 4.83 0.65
N ILE A 103 12.02 4.59 -0.67
CA ILE A 103 12.48 3.32 -1.25
C ILE A 103 13.95 3.07 -0.91
N ARG A 104 14.82 4.08 -1.04
CA ARG A 104 16.24 3.97 -0.71
C ARG A 104 16.45 3.69 0.78
N THR A 105 15.73 4.41 1.63
CA THR A 105 15.71 4.20 3.09
C THR A 105 15.25 2.78 3.42
N ALA A 106 14.17 2.31 2.81
CA ALA A 106 13.66 0.96 3.05
C ALA A 106 14.68 -0.13 2.68
N ARG A 107 15.39 0.02 1.55
CA ARG A 107 16.44 -0.92 1.14
C ARG A 107 17.65 -0.93 2.09
N ARG A 108 17.98 0.21 2.69
CA ARG A 108 19.11 0.31 3.65
C ARG A 108 18.76 -0.30 5.00
N HIS A 109 17.54 -0.08 5.49
CA HIS A 109 17.10 -0.49 6.82
C HIS A 109 16.46 -1.89 6.88
N LEU A 110 16.31 -2.58 5.74
CA LEU A 110 15.91 -4.00 5.71
C LEU A 110 17.07 -4.91 5.24
N PRO A 111 18.05 -5.24 6.10
CA PRO A 111 19.03 -6.27 5.79
C PRO A 111 18.34 -7.62 5.51
N LYS A 112 18.88 -8.38 4.53
CA LYS A 112 18.36 -9.71 4.15
C LYS A 112 18.25 -10.66 5.33
N ASP A 113 19.16 -10.57 6.29
CA ASP A 113 19.20 -11.50 7.42
C ASP A 113 18.18 -11.13 8.50
N TYR A 114 17.89 -9.83 8.68
CA TYR A 114 16.84 -9.38 9.59
C TYR A 114 15.45 -9.89 9.18
N SER A 115 15.10 -9.79 7.89
CA SER A 115 13.82 -10.28 7.36
C SER A 115 13.62 -11.80 7.53
N LYS A 116 14.71 -12.58 7.56
CA LYS A 116 14.65 -14.04 7.74
C LYS A 116 14.34 -14.44 9.18
N GLU A 117 14.74 -13.63 10.16
CA GLU A 117 14.56 -13.92 11.59
C GLU A 117 13.14 -13.60 12.10
N LEU A 118 12.38 -12.81 11.35
CA LEU A 118 11.03 -12.42 11.76
C LEU A 118 10.05 -13.61 11.74
N PRO A 119 9.19 -13.76 12.77
CA PRO A 119 8.11 -14.74 12.79
C PRO A 119 7.18 -14.59 11.58
N ARG A 120 6.84 -15.72 10.97
CA ARG A 120 6.03 -15.79 9.74
C ARG A 120 4.71 -16.48 10.01
N LEU A 121 3.67 -16.09 9.27
CA LEU A 121 2.36 -16.70 9.35
C LEU A 121 2.34 -18.04 8.61
N SER A 122 1.48 -18.95 9.08
CA SER A 122 1.22 -20.26 8.48
C SER A 122 -0.23 -20.39 7.96
N ASN A 123 -1.05 -19.36 8.16
CA ASN A 123 -2.42 -19.27 7.66
C ASN A 123 -2.47 -19.24 6.13
N ASP A 124 -3.46 -19.91 5.55
CA ASP A 124 -3.62 -20.09 4.09
C ASP A 124 -3.55 -18.78 3.28
N ASP A 125 -4.13 -17.69 3.80
CA ASP A 125 -4.18 -16.39 3.10
C ASP A 125 -2.86 -15.59 3.14
N ALA A 126 -1.92 -15.95 4.03
CA ALA A 126 -0.69 -15.18 4.27
C ALA A 126 0.54 -16.08 4.51
N VAL A 127 0.54 -17.28 3.93
CA VAL A 127 1.57 -18.31 4.19
C VAL A 127 2.98 -17.78 3.91
N GLY A 128 3.84 -17.83 4.92
CA GLY A 128 5.26 -17.48 4.81
C GLY A 128 5.55 -15.98 4.83
N THR A 129 4.54 -15.13 5.02
CA THR A 129 4.70 -13.68 5.15
C THR A 129 5.07 -13.32 6.60
N PRO A 130 6.04 -12.40 6.84
CA PRO A 130 6.31 -11.91 8.20
C PRO A 130 5.04 -11.36 8.83
N ARG A 131 4.71 -11.81 10.04
CA ARG A 131 3.50 -11.38 10.75
C ARG A 131 3.38 -9.87 10.82
N VAL A 132 4.48 -9.18 11.15
CA VAL A 132 4.53 -7.72 11.26
C VAL A 132 4.25 -7.01 9.93
N TYR A 133 4.62 -7.63 8.80
CA TYR A 133 4.28 -7.10 7.49
C TYR A 133 2.78 -7.23 7.20
N GLN A 134 2.16 -8.36 7.58
CA GLN A 134 0.70 -8.50 7.48
C GLN A 134 -0.01 -7.44 8.32
N LEU A 135 0.43 -7.21 9.56
CA LEU A 135 -0.13 -6.15 10.41
C LEU A 135 -0.02 -4.77 9.75
N ALA A 136 1.11 -4.47 9.11
CA ALA A 136 1.29 -3.22 8.39
C ALA A 136 0.31 -3.09 7.20
N LEU A 137 0.08 -4.16 6.42
CA LEU A 137 -0.89 -4.17 5.33
C LEU A 137 -2.32 -3.91 5.84
N GLU A 138 -2.72 -4.52 6.96
CA GLU A 138 -4.03 -4.34 7.58
C GLU A 138 -4.25 -2.90 8.05
N ILE A 139 -3.26 -2.32 8.75
CA ILE A 139 -3.30 -0.92 9.21
C ILE A 139 -3.47 0.03 8.01
N ILE A 140 -2.74 -0.21 6.93
CA ILE A 140 -2.78 0.64 5.74
C ILE A 140 -4.07 0.48 4.97
N SER A 141 -4.60 -0.75 4.88
CA SER A 141 -5.86 -1.03 4.17
C SER A 141 -7.06 -0.39 4.86
N HIS A 142 -7.15 -0.51 6.19
CA HIS A 142 -8.22 0.08 6.99
C HIS A 142 -8.01 1.57 7.32
N GLY A 143 -6.82 2.12 7.03
CA GLY A 143 -6.50 3.54 7.13
C GLY A 143 -6.48 4.28 5.78
N ASP A 144 -6.69 3.61 4.64
CA ASP A 144 -6.43 4.13 3.29
C ASP A 144 -5.09 4.89 3.20
N GLY A 145 -4.02 4.21 3.64
CA GLY A 145 -2.67 4.76 3.67
C GLY A 145 -2.39 5.77 4.79
N ARG A 146 -3.38 6.17 5.60
CA ARG A 146 -3.18 7.06 6.74
C ARG A 146 -2.76 6.26 7.97
N VAL A 147 -1.62 6.65 8.55
CA VAL A 147 -1.09 6.09 9.80
C VAL A 147 -0.86 7.24 10.77
N ASP A 148 -1.42 7.11 11.97
CA ASP A 148 -1.19 8.05 13.07
C ASP A 148 -0.72 7.29 14.34
N PRO A 149 0.01 7.97 15.25
CA PRO A 149 0.59 7.32 16.43
C PRO A 149 -0.43 6.67 17.36
N GLU A 150 -1.58 7.32 17.57
CA GLU A 150 -2.58 6.87 18.54
C GLU A 150 -3.24 5.58 18.05
N SER A 151 -3.69 5.57 16.80
CA SER A 151 -4.29 4.38 16.17
C SER A 151 -3.29 3.24 16.06
N LEU A 152 -2.04 3.51 15.66
CA LEU A 152 -0.98 2.51 15.59
C LEU A 152 -0.69 1.88 16.96
N SER A 153 -0.54 2.72 18.00
CA SER A 153 -0.24 2.23 19.36
C SER A 153 -1.38 1.39 19.91
N ARG A 154 -2.64 1.86 19.76
CA ARG A 154 -3.82 1.09 20.19
C ARG A 154 -3.98 -0.23 19.45
N PHE A 155 -3.68 -0.25 18.15
CA PHE A 155 -3.71 -1.49 17.36
C PHE A 155 -2.68 -2.51 17.88
N VAL A 156 -1.44 -2.07 18.07
CA VAL A 156 -0.34 -2.94 18.50
C VAL A 156 -0.56 -3.43 19.92
N ASP A 157 -0.96 -2.55 20.83
CA ASP A 157 -1.31 -2.90 22.21
C ASP A 157 -2.44 -3.95 22.24
N ALA A 158 -3.55 -3.69 21.55
CA ALA A 158 -4.68 -4.60 21.49
C ALA A 158 -4.35 -5.94 20.79
N TYR A 159 -3.43 -5.95 19.82
CA TYR A 159 -2.93 -7.19 19.21
C TYR A 159 -2.16 -8.03 20.24
N GLN A 160 -1.34 -7.37 21.08
CA GLN A 160 -0.49 -8.05 22.05
C GLN A 160 -1.24 -8.64 23.25
N ASP A 161 -2.49 -8.24 23.50
CA ASP A 161 -3.39 -8.88 24.49
C ASP A 161 -3.50 -10.40 24.28
N ASN A 162 -3.46 -10.85 23.02
CA ASN A 162 -3.62 -12.26 22.66
C ASN A 162 -2.33 -12.87 22.10
N ALA A 163 -1.44 -12.07 21.53
CA ALA A 163 -0.21 -12.56 20.90
C ALA A 163 0.94 -11.55 21.03
N THR A 164 1.80 -11.76 22.02
CA THR A 164 2.98 -10.92 22.26
C THR A 164 3.88 -10.85 21.02
N LEU A 165 4.31 -9.64 20.67
CA LEU A 165 5.30 -9.39 19.62
C LEU A 165 6.71 -9.48 20.22
N LYS A 166 7.65 -10.03 19.46
CA LYS A 166 9.07 -10.01 19.83
C LYS A 166 9.66 -8.61 19.73
N LEU A 167 10.77 -8.36 20.43
CA LEU A 167 11.54 -7.11 20.30
C LEU A 167 11.91 -6.81 18.84
N GLY A 168 12.46 -7.80 18.13
CA GLY A 168 12.73 -7.67 16.69
C GLY A 168 11.48 -7.44 15.82
N GLU A 169 10.29 -7.86 16.27
CA GLU A 169 9.05 -7.53 15.55
C GLU A 169 8.64 -6.07 15.77
N LEU A 170 8.73 -5.56 17.00
CA LEU A 170 8.44 -4.17 17.31
C LEU A 170 9.39 -3.22 16.56
N TRP A 171 10.69 -3.54 16.53
CA TRP A 171 11.68 -2.80 15.73
C TRP A 171 11.47 -2.91 14.22
N ALA A 172 10.73 -3.92 13.74
CA ALA A 172 10.41 -4.06 12.33
C ALA A 172 9.19 -3.22 11.89
N ILE A 173 8.32 -2.79 12.81
CA ILE A 173 7.11 -2.00 12.49
C ILE A 173 7.40 -0.79 11.58
N PRO A 174 8.41 0.07 11.85
CA PRO A 174 8.69 1.25 11.02
C PRO A 174 8.99 0.91 9.56
N ILE A 175 9.79 -0.15 9.36
CA ILE A 175 10.20 -0.57 8.02
C ILE A 175 9.07 -1.33 7.31
N MET A 176 8.26 -2.10 8.04
CA MET A 176 7.10 -2.80 7.47
C MET A 176 6.01 -1.84 7.01
N LEU A 177 5.69 -0.82 7.83
CA LEU A 177 4.77 0.26 7.44
C LEU A 177 5.28 0.98 6.20
N ARG A 178 6.57 1.29 6.13
CA ARG A 178 7.17 1.95 4.96
C ARG A 178 7.04 1.12 3.69
N ILE A 179 7.33 -0.18 3.75
CA ILE A 179 7.22 -1.09 2.60
C ILE A 179 5.75 -1.23 2.16
N ALA A 180 4.83 -1.36 3.11
CA ALA A 180 3.41 -1.46 2.82
C ALA A 180 2.81 -0.15 2.27
N LEU A 181 3.31 1.02 2.67
CA LEU A 181 2.93 2.31 2.07
C LEU A 181 3.44 2.42 0.63
N ILE A 182 4.67 1.94 0.36
CA ILE A 182 5.23 1.88 -0.99
C ILE A 182 4.45 0.88 -1.86
N GLU A 183 4.02 -0.24 -1.30
CA GLU A 183 3.09 -1.17 -1.96
C GLU A 183 1.78 -0.45 -2.32
N ASN A 184 1.15 0.27 -1.39
CA ASN A 184 -0.07 1.03 -1.67
C ASN A 184 0.14 2.07 -2.79
N LEU A 185 1.22 2.84 -2.73
CA LEU A 185 1.58 3.82 -3.77
C LEU A 185 1.78 3.16 -5.13
N ARG A 186 2.40 1.97 -5.19
CA ARG A 186 2.51 1.21 -6.44
C ARG A 186 1.15 0.79 -6.96
N ARG A 187 0.23 0.37 -6.09
CA ARG A 187 -1.14 -0.01 -6.47
C ARG A 187 -1.88 1.16 -7.10
N VAL A 188 -1.80 2.33 -6.45
CA VAL A 188 -2.42 3.55 -6.97
C VAL A 188 -1.73 4.04 -8.25
N ALA A 189 -0.40 3.95 -8.34
CA ALA A 189 0.34 4.32 -9.55
C ALA A 189 -0.04 3.46 -10.77
N ALA A 190 -0.23 2.15 -10.59
CA ALA A 190 -0.73 1.26 -11.63
C ALA A 190 -2.16 1.65 -12.07
N ARG A 191 -3.02 2.02 -11.12
CA ARG A 191 -4.38 2.48 -11.44
C ARG A 191 -4.39 3.82 -12.18
N VAL A 192 -3.57 4.78 -11.75
CA VAL A 192 -3.41 6.08 -12.43
C VAL A 192 -2.92 5.87 -13.86
N TYR A 193 -2.00 4.94 -14.06
CA TYR A 193 -1.52 4.53 -15.37
C TYR A 193 -2.65 3.98 -16.25
N ASP A 194 -3.41 3.01 -15.74
CA ASP A 194 -4.51 2.39 -16.49
C ASP A 194 -5.59 3.39 -16.86
N ASN A 195 -6.01 4.23 -15.91
CA ASN A 195 -6.97 5.29 -16.15
C ASN A 195 -6.51 6.22 -17.28
N ARG A 196 -5.25 6.61 -17.26
CA ARG A 196 -4.69 7.41 -18.35
C ARG A 196 -4.70 6.67 -19.68
N SER A 197 -4.30 5.40 -19.71
CA SER A 197 -4.31 4.59 -20.94
C SER A 197 -5.71 4.55 -21.56
N GLN A 198 -6.75 4.46 -20.73
CA GLN A 198 -8.15 4.52 -21.14
C GLN A 198 -8.53 5.87 -21.74
N ARG A 199 -8.12 6.97 -21.10
CA ARG A 199 -8.34 8.35 -21.60
C ARG A 199 -7.57 8.64 -22.89
N ASP A 200 -6.34 8.17 -23.01
CA ASP A 200 -5.54 8.31 -24.23
C ASP A 200 -6.22 7.58 -25.41
N ARG A 201 -6.80 6.39 -25.18
CA ARG A 201 -7.62 5.70 -26.21
C ARG A 201 -8.87 6.47 -26.58
N ALA A 202 -9.57 7.04 -25.60
CA ALA A 202 -10.74 7.89 -25.84
C ALA A 202 -10.37 9.13 -26.67
N ASN A 203 -9.25 9.77 -26.36
CA ASN A 203 -8.75 10.92 -27.11
C ASN A 203 -8.49 10.57 -28.57
N ILE A 204 -7.85 9.44 -28.87
CA ILE A 204 -7.59 9.00 -30.26
C ILE A 204 -8.90 8.87 -31.04
N TRP A 205 -9.90 8.17 -30.49
CA TRP A 205 -11.19 8.02 -31.14
C TRP A 205 -11.92 9.36 -31.28
N ALA A 206 -11.90 10.20 -30.24
CA ALA A 206 -12.53 11.50 -30.28
C ALA A 206 -11.89 12.44 -31.31
N ASP A 207 -10.55 12.45 -31.43
CA ASP A 207 -9.82 13.22 -32.44
C ASP A 207 -10.25 12.78 -33.86
N GLN A 208 -10.27 11.47 -34.11
CA GLN A 208 -10.71 10.92 -35.40
C GLN A 208 -12.18 11.24 -35.70
N MET A 209 -13.05 11.15 -34.69
CA MET A 209 -14.48 11.44 -34.85
C MET A 209 -14.73 12.92 -35.15
N VAL A 210 -14.06 13.82 -34.44
CA VAL A 210 -14.18 15.26 -34.67
C VAL A 210 -13.68 15.62 -36.06
N GLU A 211 -12.49 15.14 -36.44
CA GLU A 211 -11.93 15.40 -37.78
C GLU A 211 -12.82 14.84 -38.89
N THR A 212 -13.37 13.63 -38.71
CA THR A 212 -14.28 13.01 -39.69
C THR A 212 -15.60 13.77 -39.77
N ALA A 213 -16.16 14.20 -38.64
CA ALA A 213 -17.38 15.00 -38.59
C ALA A 213 -17.23 16.35 -39.30
N GLU A 214 -16.02 16.94 -39.31
CA GLU A 214 -15.75 18.19 -40.03
C GLU A 214 -15.53 17.97 -41.53
N LYS A 215 -14.79 16.92 -41.91
CA LYS A 215 -14.39 16.69 -43.31
C LYS A 215 -15.42 15.89 -44.09
N ASN A 216 -15.83 14.73 -43.57
CA ASN A 216 -16.71 13.76 -44.23
C ASN A 216 -17.71 13.16 -43.22
N PRO A 217 -18.80 13.88 -42.85
CA PRO A 217 -19.72 13.42 -41.80
C PRO A 217 -20.33 12.02 -42.03
N SER A 218 -20.48 11.59 -43.29
CA SER A 218 -21.01 10.27 -43.64
C SER A 218 -20.09 9.12 -43.22
N ASP A 219 -18.78 9.34 -43.15
CA ASP A 219 -17.79 8.31 -42.78
C ASP A 219 -17.79 8.05 -41.26
N LEU A 220 -18.40 8.94 -40.46
CA LEU A 220 -18.46 8.81 -39.00
C LEU A 220 -19.12 7.50 -38.56
N ILE A 221 -20.11 7.01 -39.31
CA ILE A 221 -20.78 5.74 -38.99
C ILE A 221 -19.83 4.54 -39.12
N LEU A 222 -18.90 4.59 -40.07
CA LEU A 222 -17.86 3.56 -40.25
C LEU A 222 -16.89 3.60 -39.08
N LEU A 223 -16.50 4.80 -38.65
CA LEU A 223 -15.59 4.99 -37.52
C LEU A 223 -16.20 4.50 -36.19
N VAL A 224 -17.48 4.78 -35.95
CA VAL A 224 -18.20 4.25 -34.78
C VAL A 224 -18.28 2.71 -34.84
N ALA A 225 -18.52 2.13 -36.02
CA ALA A 225 -18.53 0.69 -36.21
C ALA A 225 -17.13 0.07 -36.00
N ASP A 226 -16.05 0.73 -36.41
CA ASP A 226 -14.67 0.30 -36.15
C ASP A 226 -14.35 0.31 -34.65
N MET A 227 -14.72 1.39 -33.96
CA MET A 227 -14.59 1.49 -32.51
C MET A 227 -15.35 0.36 -31.81
N ALA A 228 -16.59 0.10 -32.21
CA ALA A 228 -17.40 -0.99 -31.68
C ALA A 228 -16.73 -2.37 -31.85
N ARG A 229 -16.18 -2.64 -33.03
CA ARG A 229 -15.50 -3.90 -33.35
C ARG A 229 -14.18 -4.09 -32.62
N SER A 230 -13.48 -3.00 -32.28
CA SER A 230 -12.20 -3.05 -31.58
C SER A 230 -12.29 -3.49 -30.10
N GLY A 231 -13.50 -3.69 -29.57
CA GLY A 231 -13.71 -4.23 -28.22
C GLY A 231 -13.21 -3.29 -27.12
N GLN A 232 -13.41 -1.98 -27.28
CA GLN A 232 -12.95 -1.00 -26.28
C GLN A 232 -13.58 -1.28 -24.90
N PRO A 233 -12.77 -1.28 -23.82
CA PRO A 233 -13.29 -1.43 -22.48
C PRO A 233 -14.12 -0.17 -22.14
N MET A 234 -15.44 -0.34 -21.97
CA MET A 234 -16.40 0.72 -21.60
C MET A 234 -16.30 1.08 -20.11
N ASN A 235 -15.08 1.35 -19.65
CA ASN A 235 -14.79 1.79 -18.28
C ASN A 235 -15.02 3.30 -18.11
N SER A 236 -14.98 3.74 -16.85
CA SER A 236 -15.28 5.12 -16.46
C SER A 236 -14.38 6.13 -17.17
N GLY A 237 -13.07 5.86 -17.26
CA GLY A 237 -12.09 6.77 -17.86
C GLY A 237 -12.32 6.96 -19.35
N PHE A 238 -12.58 5.88 -20.10
CA PHE A 238 -12.88 5.96 -21.52
C PHE A 238 -14.19 6.68 -21.79
N VAL A 239 -15.28 6.28 -21.10
CA VAL A 239 -16.62 6.84 -21.31
C VAL A 239 -16.68 8.31 -20.94
N ALA A 240 -16.11 8.69 -19.79
CA ALA A 240 -16.11 10.08 -19.33
C ALA A 240 -15.34 10.99 -20.31
N GLU A 241 -14.19 10.54 -20.83
CA GLU A 241 -13.40 11.31 -21.77
C GLU A 241 -14.08 11.43 -23.14
N ILE A 242 -14.63 10.34 -23.69
CA ILE A 242 -15.43 10.36 -24.94
C ILE A 242 -16.63 11.31 -24.78
N ALA A 243 -17.39 11.16 -23.70
CA ALA A 243 -18.56 12.00 -23.45
C ALA A 243 -18.18 13.48 -23.39
N ARG A 244 -17.15 13.82 -22.60
CA ARG A 244 -16.62 15.19 -22.46
C ARG A 244 -16.19 15.79 -23.80
N ARG A 245 -15.54 15.00 -24.66
CA ARG A 245 -15.00 15.45 -25.95
C ARG A 245 -16.08 15.65 -27.02
N LEU A 246 -17.09 14.80 -27.05
CA LEU A 246 -18.11 14.79 -28.10
C LEU A 246 -19.38 15.59 -27.73
N GLN A 247 -19.66 15.77 -26.45
CA GLN A 247 -20.85 16.49 -25.98
C GLN A 247 -20.79 17.97 -26.38
N GLY A 248 -21.90 18.49 -26.93
CA GLY A 248 -22.04 19.90 -27.29
C GLY A 248 -21.32 20.33 -28.58
N GLN A 249 -20.79 19.38 -29.35
CA GLN A 249 -20.15 19.61 -30.65
C GLN A 249 -21.19 19.61 -31.78
N THR A 250 -20.91 18.96 -32.91
CA THR A 250 -21.80 18.91 -34.08
C THR A 250 -22.91 17.85 -33.93
N PRO A 251 -24.09 18.05 -34.56
CA PRO A 251 -25.18 17.07 -34.53
C PRO A 251 -24.78 15.67 -35.01
N SER A 252 -23.79 15.57 -35.91
CA SER A 252 -23.28 14.30 -36.41
C SER A 252 -22.62 13.44 -35.32
N LEU A 253 -21.95 14.06 -34.34
CA LEU A 253 -21.30 13.37 -33.22
C LEU A 253 -22.30 12.80 -32.20
N THR A 254 -23.56 13.25 -32.24
CA THR A 254 -24.64 12.69 -31.42
C THR A 254 -24.83 11.18 -31.68
N LEU A 255 -24.61 10.72 -32.92
CA LEU A 255 -24.70 9.30 -33.27
C LEU A 255 -23.67 8.46 -32.49
N ALA A 256 -22.45 8.97 -32.32
CA ALA A 256 -21.40 8.30 -31.57
C ALA A 256 -21.76 8.22 -30.07
N LEU A 257 -22.27 9.31 -29.50
CA LEU A 257 -22.75 9.34 -28.10
C LEU A 257 -23.96 8.42 -27.89
N GLN A 258 -24.87 8.35 -28.84
CA GLN A 258 -26.04 7.46 -28.79
C GLN A 258 -25.61 6.00 -28.86
N TRP A 259 -24.59 5.67 -29.66
CA TRP A 259 -24.00 4.33 -29.66
C TRP A 259 -23.39 3.98 -28.30
N VAL A 260 -22.59 4.86 -27.69
CA VAL A 260 -22.02 4.65 -26.35
C VAL A 260 -23.14 4.45 -25.32
N THR A 261 -24.21 5.25 -25.41
CA THR A 261 -25.38 5.16 -24.53
C THR A 261 -26.06 3.80 -24.66
N THR A 262 -26.29 3.35 -25.89
CA THR A 262 -26.90 2.04 -26.17
C THR A 262 -26.02 0.91 -25.62
N ARG A 263 -24.71 1.01 -25.82
CA ARG A 263 -23.76 -0.01 -25.36
C ARG A 263 -23.68 -0.11 -23.83
N LEU A 264 -23.80 1.01 -23.12
CA LEU A 264 -23.85 1.01 -21.65
C LEU A 264 -25.20 0.48 -21.13
N ALA A 265 -26.29 0.77 -21.84
CA ALA A 265 -27.61 0.26 -21.49
C ALA A 265 -27.69 -1.29 -21.55
N ASP A 266 -26.93 -1.94 -22.44
CA ASP A 266 -26.79 -3.40 -22.50
C ASP A 266 -26.35 -4.02 -21.16
N VAL A 267 -25.61 -3.26 -20.34
CA VAL A 267 -25.10 -3.67 -19.02
C VAL A 267 -25.72 -2.87 -17.87
N GLY A 268 -26.81 -2.14 -18.12
CA GLY A 268 -27.55 -1.38 -17.11
C GLY A 268 -26.83 -0.14 -16.58
N LEU A 269 -25.87 0.40 -17.33
CA LEU A 269 -25.08 1.59 -16.96
C LEU A 269 -25.47 2.82 -17.80
N THR A 270 -25.17 4.01 -17.29
CA THR A 270 -25.34 5.27 -18.01
C THR A 270 -24.03 6.06 -18.12
N ILE A 271 -23.95 6.98 -19.09
CA ILE A 271 -22.80 7.89 -19.22
C ILE A 271 -22.63 8.73 -17.94
N GLU A 272 -23.72 9.21 -17.35
CA GLU A 272 -23.68 9.99 -16.11
C GLU A 272 -23.08 9.19 -14.95
N GLN A 273 -23.50 7.93 -14.79
CA GLN A 273 -22.92 7.03 -13.77
C GLN A 273 -21.42 6.80 -14.01
N GLN A 274 -20.98 6.66 -15.26
CA GLN A 274 -19.56 6.50 -15.58
C GLN A 274 -18.75 7.77 -15.30
N ILE A 275 -19.31 8.95 -15.57
CA ILE A 275 -18.68 10.22 -15.21
C ILE A 275 -18.56 10.36 -13.69
N GLN A 276 -19.60 10.02 -12.93
CA GLN A 276 -19.54 10.05 -11.46
C GLN A 276 -18.54 9.04 -10.90
N ALA A 277 -18.49 7.83 -11.47
CA ALA A 277 -17.52 6.81 -11.11
C ALA A 277 -16.08 7.31 -11.36
N GLU A 278 -15.84 7.99 -12.48
CA GLU A 278 -14.53 8.55 -12.82
C GLU A 278 -14.09 9.64 -11.83
N ILE A 279 -14.99 10.57 -11.49
CA ILE A 279 -14.72 11.64 -10.51
C ILE A 279 -14.43 11.03 -9.13
N GLY A 280 -15.26 10.09 -8.69
CA GLY A 280 -15.09 9.40 -7.42
C GLY A 280 -13.76 8.63 -7.36
N GLN A 281 -13.40 7.95 -8.45
CA GLN A 281 -12.16 7.19 -8.54
C GLN A 281 -10.92 8.10 -8.47
N GLN A 282 -10.90 9.20 -9.23
CA GLN A 282 -9.79 10.16 -9.19
C GLN A 282 -9.64 10.81 -7.82
N ALA A 283 -10.76 11.17 -7.17
CA ALA A 283 -10.73 11.73 -5.82
C ALA A 283 -10.18 10.72 -4.80
N ALA A 284 -10.63 9.47 -4.87
CA ALA A 284 -10.13 8.40 -3.98
C ALA A 284 -8.62 8.15 -4.18
N ASP A 285 -8.15 8.14 -5.42
CA ASP A 285 -6.72 7.94 -5.72
C ASP A 285 -5.87 9.11 -5.22
N GLN A 286 -6.33 10.35 -5.40
CA GLN A 286 -5.66 11.52 -4.87
C GLN A 286 -5.55 11.50 -3.34
N VAL A 287 -6.64 11.16 -2.64
CA VAL A 287 -6.66 11.05 -1.17
C VAL A 287 -5.71 9.96 -0.69
N SER A 288 -5.73 8.78 -1.31
CA SER A 288 -4.88 7.65 -0.94
C SER A 288 -3.38 7.94 -1.13
N ILE A 289 -3.00 8.63 -2.22
CA ILE A 289 -1.62 9.09 -2.40
C ILE A 289 -1.28 10.12 -1.31
N SER A 290 -2.14 11.11 -1.08
CA SER A 290 -1.92 12.14 -0.06
C SER A 290 -1.72 11.54 1.33
N ASN A 291 -2.58 10.61 1.74
CA ASN A 291 -2.47 9.88 3.00
C ASN A 291 -1.16 9.09 3.06
N SER A 292 -0.82 8.35 2.00
CA SER A 292 0.40 7.54 1.97
C SER A 292 1.67 8.40 2.08
N ILE A 293 1.69 9.56 1.41
CA ILE A 293 2.79 10.54 1.50
C ILE A 293 2.87 11.15 2.91
N GLY A 294 1.73 11.54 3.49
CA GLY A 294 1.66 12.05 4.86
C GLY A 294 2.22 11.05 5.86
N SER A 295 1.80 9.79 5.76
CA SER A 295 2.28 8.69 6.59
C SER A 295 3.76 8.43 6.41
N LEU A 296 4.29 8.44 5.18
CA LEU A 296 5.72 8.29 4.95
C LEU A 296 6.57 9.38 5.62
N ARG A 297 6.09 10.63 5.62
CA ARG A 297 6.74 11.73 6.35
C ARG A 297 6.66 11.49 7.86
N PHE A 298 5.49 11.11 8.36
CA PHE A 298 5.28 10.75 9.75
C PHE A 298 6.23 9.64 10.24
N LEU A 299 6.44 8.58 9.46
CA LEU A 299 7.38 7.50 9.81
C LEU A 299 8.84 8.00 9.96
N GLY A 300 9.19 9.13 9.35
CA GLY A 300 10.51 9.76 9.48
C GLY A 300 10.65 10.66 10.71
N SER A 301 9.54 11.13 11.29
CA SER A 301 9.54 12.03 12.45
C SER A 301 9.15 11.38 13.77
N MET A 302 8.55 10.18 13.74
CA MET A 302 8.12 9.46 14.93
C MET A 302 9.32 9.00 15.77
N ASP A 303 9.22 9.18 17.10
CA ASP A 303 10.17 8.59 18.04
C ASP A 303 9.89 7.09 18.19
N TRP A 304 10.59 6.30 17.39
CA TRP A 304 10.48 4.85 17.42
C TRP A 304 11.12 4.23 18.67
N GLN A 305 12.03 4.92 19.35
CA GLN A 305 12.62 4.45 20.59
C GLN A 305 11.56 4.45 21.69
N GLU A 306 10.85 5.58 21.84
CA GLU A 306 9.74 5.71 22.78
C GLU A 306 8.62 4.71 22.47
N PHE A 307 8.27 4.55 21.20
CA PHE A 307 7.24 3.59 20.78
C PHE A 307 7.59 2.16 21.15
N VAL A 308 8.81 1.70 20.83
CA VAL A 308 9.24 0.32 21.13
C VAL A 308 9.29 0.08 22.64
N GLU A 309 9.82 1.04 23.42
CA GLU A 309 9.86 0.91 24.88
C GLU A 309 8.46 0.85 25.49
N THR A 310 7.53 1.66 24.97
CA THR A 310 6.14 1.68 25.47
C THR A 310 5.40 0.39 25.14
N MET A 311 5.59 -0.16 23.93
CA MET A 311 4.89 -1.35 23.45
C MET A 311 5.55 -2.68 23.86
N SER A 312 6.77 -2.65 24.40
CA SER A 312 7.54 -3.87 24.70
C SER A 312 7.18 -4.45 26.08
N ALA A 313 6.60 -5.65 26.09
CA ALA A 313 6.37 -6.40 27.33
C ALA A 313 7.69 -6.71 28.08
N VAL A 314 8.79 -6.92 27.35
CA VAL A 314 10.13 -7.08 27.94
C VAL A 314 10.57 -5.81 28.66
N GLU A 315 10.42 -4.65 28.02
CA GLU A 315 10.78 -3.37 28.63
C GLU A 315 9.93 -3.09 29.88
N GLN A 316 8.62 -3.31 29.79
CA GLN A 316 7.70 -3.14 30.92
C GLN A 316 8.07 -4.07 32.10
N THR A 317 8.55 -5.27 31.82
CA THR A 317 9.02 -6.23 32.84
C THR A 317 10.33 -5.77 33.48
N LEU A 318 11.32 -5.39 32.68
CA LEU A 318 12.62 -4.93 33.19
C LEU A 318 12.50 -3.65 34.02
N ARG A 319 11.53 -2.78 33.72
CA ARG A 319 11.22 -1.57 34.53
C ARG A 319 10.71 -1.87 35.93
N GLN A 320 10.31 -3.11 36.22
CA GLN A 320 9.93 -3.55 37.56
C GLN A 320 11.15 -3.90 38.43
N ASP A 321 12.38 -3.67 37.94
CA ASP A 321 13.63 -3.80 38.69
C ASP A 321 13.48 -3.26 40.13
N PRO A 322 13.69 -4.09 41.17
CA PRO A 322 13.47 -3.71 42.56
C PRO A 322 14.32 -2.53 43.03
N SER A 323 15.48 -2.32 42.42
CA SER A 323 16.34 -1.18 42.74
C SER A 323 15.93 0.11 42.05
N GLY A 324 15.06 0.01 41.03
CA GLY A 324 14.64 1.13 40.18
C GLY A 324 15.76 1.71 39.31
N THR A 325 16.91 1.03 39.23
CA THR A 325 18.07 1.50 38.48
C THR A 325 17.82 1.39 36.99
N TYR A 326 17.25 0.27 36.53
CA TYR A 326 16.97 0.03 35.11
C TYR A 326 16.17 1.18 34.46
N GLY A 327 15.09 1.62 35.13
CA GLY A 327 14.22 2.68 34.61
C GLY A 327 14.90 4.05 34.49
N GLN A 328 15.98 4.28 35.24
CA GLN A 328 16.76 5.54 35.22
C GLN A 328 17.91 5.52 34.21
N MET A 329 18.22 4.37 33.61
CA MET A 329 19.27 4.25 32.60
C MET A 329 18.90 4.99 31.31
N ASP A 330 19.93 5.39 30.57
CA ASP A 330 19.74 5.88 29.20
C ASP A 330 19.25 4.77 28.26
N PHE A 331 18.71 5.20 27.13
CA PHE A 331 18.14 4.31 26.13
C PHE A 331 19.15 3.24 25.67
N ALA A 332 20.39 3.64 25.36
CA ALA A 332 21.41 2.73 24.83
C ALA A 332 21.76 1.61 25.82
N THR A 333 21.79 1.94 27.12
CA THR A 333 22.03 0.97 28.17
C THR A 333 20.85 0.03 28.31
N ARG A 334 19.61 0.52 28.34
CA ARG A 334 18.41 -0.35 28.35
C ARG A 334 18.34 -1.25 27.12
N ASP A 335 18.74 -0.73 25.96
CA ASP A 335 18.75 -1.49 24.72
C ASP A 335 19.74 -2.66 24.75
N ASN A 336 20.90 -2.48 25.38
CA ASN A 336 21.85 -3.57 25.60
C ASN A 336 21.23 -4.70 26.44
N TYR A 337 20.44 -4.40 27.48
CA TYR A 337 19.74 -5.42 28.27
C TYR A 337 18.72 -6.17 27.40
N ARG A 338 17.93 -5.45 26.60
CA ARG A 338 16.96 -6.04 25.67
C ARG A 338 17.64 -6.98 24.65
N HIS A 339 18.79 -6.59 24.11
CA HIS A 339 19.58 -7.47 23.23
C HIS A 339 20.13 -8.72 23.94
N VAL A 340 20.51 -8.62 25.22
CA VAL A 340 20.89 -9.80 26.01
C VAL A 340 19.70 -10.74 26.20
N ILE A 341 18.51 -10.21 26.50
CA ILE A 341 17.27 -11.00 26.57
C ILE A 341 16.99 -11.73 25.26
N GLU A 342 17.04 -11.03 24.11
CA GLU A 342 16.85 -11.64 22.78
C GLU A 342 17.86 -12.77 22.53
N LYS A 343 19.13 -12.54 22.86
CA LYS A 343 20.20 -13.53 22.66
C LYS A 343 19.98 -14.78 23.51
N LEU A 344 19.57 -14.61 24.77
CA LEU A 344 19.28 -15.72 25.68
C LEU A 344 18.04 -16.50 25.22
N ALA A 345 16.96 -15.81 24.84
CA ALA A 345 15.74 -16.44 24.34
C ALA A 345 15.97 -17.26 23.06
N LYS A 346 16.90 -16.84 22.19
CA LYS A 346 17.31 -17.63 21.00
C LYS A 346 18.04 -18.93 21.35
N GLN A 347 18.56 -19.08 22.57
CA GLN A 347 19.38 -20.21 23.02
C GLN A 347 18.66 -21.15 23.99
N CYS A 348 17.41 -20.86 24.36
CA CYS A 348 16.60 -21.66 25.26
C CYS A 348 15.18 -21.86 24.73
N GLU A 349 14.35 -22.60 25.46
CA GLU A 349 12.94 -22.83 25.11
C GLU A 349 12.00 -21.71 25.59
N PHE A 350 12.54 -20.72 26.31
CA PHE A 350 11.77 -19.60 26.86
C PHE A 350 11.60 -18.47 25.85
N THR A 351 10.45 -17.79 25.91
CA THR A 351 10.21 -16.55 25.16
C THR A 351 11.04 -15.39 25.73
N GLU A 352 11.20 -14.32 24.95
CA GLU A 352 11.87 -13.10 25.41
C GLU A 352 11.25 -12.54 26.70
N LEU A 353 9.91 -12.56 26.80
CA LEU A 353 9.19 -12.16 28.00
C LEU A 353 9.52 -13.07 29.18
N GLN A 354 9.48 -14.40 28.99
CA GLN A 354 9.80 -15.36 30.06
C GLN A 354 11.24 -15.20 30.57
N VAL A 355 12.20 -14.94 29.69
CA VAL A 355 13.59 -14.66 30.10
C VAL A 355 13.67 -13.38 30.94
N ALA A 356 12.93 -12.33 30.56
CA ALA A 356 12.87 -11.09 31.34
C ALA A 356 12.22 -11.29 32.72
N GLU A 357 11.14 -12.07 32.79
CA GLU A 357 10.47 -12.44 34.05
C GLU A 357 11.41 -13.23 34.98
N HIS A 358 12.19 -14.17 34.42
CA HIS A 358 13.17 -14.94 35.21
C HIS A 358 14.31 -14.04 35.73
N ALA A 359 14.79 -13.11 34.91
CA ALA A 359 15.79 -12.14 35.33
C ALA A 359 15.27 -11.25 36.48
N LEU A 360 14.01 -10.81 36.39
CA LEU A 360 13.33 -10.04 37.44
C LEU A 360 13.17 -10.85 38.73
N ALA A 361 12.73 -12.11 38.63
CA ALA A 361 12.57 -13.00 39.78
C ALA A 361 13.89 -13.20 40.55
N LEU A 362 15.00 -13.43 39.84
CA LEU A 362 16.33 -13.55 40.46
C LEU A 362 16.78 -12.24 41.14
N ALA A 363 16.43 -11.08 40.57
CA ALA A 363 16.73 -9.78 41.18
C ALA A 363 15.92 -9.55 42.46
N LEU A 364 14.66 -10.01 42.51
CA LEU A 364 13.80 -9.96 43.69
C LEU A 364 14.33 -10.88 44.80
N GLU A 365 14.69 -12.13 44.48
CA GLU A 365 15.25 -13.08 45.45
C GLU A 365 16.51 -12.55 46.14
N ASN A 366 17.41 -11.90 45.38
CA ASN A 366 18.62 -11.33 45.95
C ASN A 366 18.34 -10.12 46.87
N ARG A 367 17.26 -9.38 46.62
CA ARG A 367 16.83 -8.29 47.53
C ARG A 367 16.31 -8.84 48.85
N ASP A 368 15.57 -9.94 48.83
CA ASP A 368 15.03 -10.55 50.06
C ASP A 368 16.14 -11.17 50.93
N LEU A 369 17.33 -11.41 50.34
CA LEU A 369 18.53 -11.91 51.01
C LEU A 369 19.46 -10.81 51.55
N ALA A 370 19.26 -9.54 51.15
CA ALA A 370 20.10 -8.38 51.48
C ALA A 370 19.42 -7.44 52.48
#